data_AF-A0A0D2N9A9-F1
#
_entry.id   AF-A0A0D2N9A9-F1
#
_cell.length_a   1.000
_cell.length_b   1.000
_cell.length_c   1.000
_cell.angle_alpha   90.00
_cell.angle_beta   90.00
_cell.angle_gamma   90.00
#
_symmetry.space_group_name_H-M   'P 1'
#
loop_
_entity.id
_entity.type
_entity.pdbx_description
1 polymer ?
#
loop_
_entity_poly.entity_id
_entity_poly.type
_entity_poly.pdbx_seq_one_letter_code
_entity_poly.pdbx_strand_id
1 'polypeptide(L)' 'ATTLYSSQWYWKQPYHTSALTGEEWVKELINGHYDRMWTELGVRVHVFLAFVHELRVVCGLDDSRYIGLNEQAAIFLY' A
#
# COMPACT_ATOMS: atom_id res chain seq x y z
N ALA A 1 -12.78 -22.35 -18.82
CA ALA A 1 -12.66 -21.31 -17.77
C ALA A 1 -11.81 -21.78 -16.59
N THR A 2 -11.99 -23.00 -16.08
CA THR A 2 -11.26 -23.56 -14.91
C THR A 2 -9.74 -23.70 -15.10
N THR A 3 -9.28 -23.95 -16.33
CA THR A 3 -7.86 -24.11 -16.67
C THR A 3 -7.03 -22.83 -16.51
N LEU A 4 -7.66 -21.65 -16.51
CA LEU A 4 -6.96 -20.38 -16.32
C LEU A 4 -6.52 -20.22 -14.85
N TYR A 5 -7.41 -20.52 -13.91
CA TYR A 5 -7.15 -20.47 -12.46
C TYR A 5 -6.15 -21.53 -11.99
N SER A 6 -6.08 -22.68 -12.67
CA SER A 6 -5.13 -23.75 -12.35
C SER A 6 -3.74 -23.54 -12.94
N SER A 7 -3.55 -22.49 -13.74
CA SER A 7 -2.23 -22.23 -14.34
C SER A 7 -1.27 -21.72 -13.27
N GLN A 8 -0.08 -22.31 -13.21
CA GLN A 8 0.98 -22.01 -12.24
C GLN A 8 1.47 -20.54 -12.28
N TRP A 9 1.02 -19.79 -13.30
CA TRP A 9 1.35 -18.40 -13.56
C TRP A 9 0.19 -17.44 -13.25
N TYR A 10 -1.02 -17.94 -12.99
CA TYR A 10 -2.20 -17.10 -12.73
C TYR A 10 -2.01 -16.19 -11.51
N TRP A 11 -1.29 -16.68 -10.49
CA TRP A 11 -1.09 -15.99 -9.21
C TRP A 11 0.36 -15.55 -8.95
N LYS A 12 1.22 -15.48 -9.98
CA LYS A 12 2.60 -15.03 -9.78
C LYS A 12 2.72 -13.53 -9.96
N GLN A 13 2.13 -12.77 -9.04
CA GLN A 13 2.49 -11.37 -8.87
C GLN A 13 3.68 -11.28 -7.90
N PRO A 14 4.74 -10.52 -8.23
CA PRO A 14 5.88 -10.35 -7.33
C PRO A 14 5.41 -9.78 -5.98
N TYR A 15 5.67 -10.51 -4.89
CA TYR A 15 5.16 -10.18 -3.55
C TYR A 15 6.04 -9.14 -2.81
N HIS A 16 7.31 -8.99 -3.16
CA HIS A 16 8.14 -7.88 -2.71
C HIS A 16 9.06 -7.44 -3.85
N THR A 17 9.26 -6.14 -4.03
CA THR A 17 10.29 -5.61 -4.93
C THR A 17 11.50 -5.03 -4.18
N SER A 18 11.48 -5.09 -2.84
CA SER A 18 12.54 -4.62 -1.95
C SER A 18 12.88 -3.15 -2.19
N ALA A 19 11.85 -2.30 -2.20
CA ALA A 19 12.00 -0.85 -2.24
C ALA A 19 12.98 -0.36 -1.15
N LEU A 20 13.89 0.54 -1.52
CA LEU A 20 14.97 1.02 -0.65
C LEU A 20 14.56 2.25 0.17
N THR A 21 13.36 2.79 -0.07
CA THR A 21 12.80 3.95 0.63
C THR A 21 11.39 3.67 1.13
N GLY A 22 10.97 4.33 2.22
CA GLY A 22 9.62 4.16 2.77
C GLY A 22 8.54 4.62 1.79
N GLU A 23 8.77 5.71 1.05
CA GLU A 23 7.85 6.15 -0.01
C GLU A 23 7.67 5.11 -1.12
N GLU A 24 8.76 4.53 -1.62
CA GLU A 24 8.69 3.46 -2.63
C GLU A 24 8.04 2.21 -2.07
N TRP A 25 8.28 1.87 -0.80
CA TRP A 25 7.63 0.76 -0.13
C TRP A 25 6.11 0.98 -0.04
N VAL A 26 5.63 2.18 0.33
CA VAL A 26 4.19 2.46 0.34
C VAL A 26 3.59 2.41 -1.07
N LYS A 27 4.31 2.91 -2.09
CA LYS A 27 3.90 2.74 -3.50
C LYS A 27 3.81 1.27 -3.89
N GLU A 28 4.71 0.44 -3.36
CA GLU A 28 4.69 -1.01 -3.54
C GLU A 28 3.44 -1.66 -2.92
N LEU A 29 3.03 -1.22 -1.72
CA LEU A 29 1.83 -1.70 -1.05
C LEU A 29 0.55 -1.33 -1.82
N ILE A 30 0.48 -0.09 -2.33
CA ILE A 30 -0.70 0.41 -3.04
C ILE A 30 -0.85 -0.24 -4.41
N ASN A 31 0.24 -0.39 -5.16
CA ASN A 31 0.22 -0.93 -6.54
C ASN A 31 0.48 -2.44 -6.62
N GLY A 32 0.88 -3.05 -5.51
CA GLY A 32 1.25 -4.46 -5.44
C GLY A 32 0.05 -5.38 -5.33
N HIS A 33 0.32 -6.58 -4.83
CA HIS A 33 -0.71 -7.60 -4.63
C HIS A 33 -1.79 -7.11 -3.65
N TYR A 34 -3.06 -7.34 -3.97
CA TYR A 34 -4.21 -6.78 -3.23
C TYR A 34 -4.28 -7.19 -1.74
N ASP A 35 -3.67 -8.33 -1.38
CA ASP A 35 -3.56 -8.77 0.01
C ASP A 35 -2.35 -8.17 0.75
N ARG A 36 -1.36 -7.60 0.06
CA ARG A 36 -0.13 -7.11 0.70
C ARG A 36 -0.42 -6.01 1.72
N MET A 37 -1.22 -5.02 1.34
CA MET A 37 -1.57 -3.92 2.25
C MET A 37 -2.33 -4.41 3.49
N TRP A 38 -3.15 -5.46 3.33
CA TRP A 38 -3.84 -6.09 4.46
C TRP A 38 -2.86 -6.84 5.36
N THR A 39 -1.92 -7.60 4.79
CA THR A 39 -0.92 -8.35 5.54
C THR A 39 0.04 -7.43 6.30
N GLU A 40 0.47 -6.33 5.68
CA GLU A 40 1.50 -5.44 6.24
C GLU A 40 0.93 -4.37 7.17
N LEU A 41 -0.22 -3.77 6.84
CA LEU A 41 -0.80 -2.65 7.58
C LEU A 41 -2.16 -2.96 8.24
N GLY A 42 -2.69 -4.17 8.07
CA GLY A 42 -4.00 -4.56 8.60
C GLY A 42 -5.20 -3.86 7.93
N VAL A 43 -4.98 -3.12 6.83
CA VAL A 43 -6.02 -2.34 6.13
C VAL A 43 -6.07 -2.65 4.64
N ARG A 44 -7.25 -2.53 4.04
CA ARG A 44 -7.40 -2.64 2.59
C ARG A 44 -6.94 -1.35 1.91
N VAL A 45 -6.43 -1.44 0.67
CA VAL A 45 -5.89 -0.30 -0.10
C VAL A 45 -6.86 0.88 -0.16
N HIS A 46 -8.13 0.63 -0.48
CA HIS A 46 -9.13 1.69 -0.56
C HIS A 46 -9.40 2.37 0.80
N VAL A 47 -9.31 1.63 1.91
CA VAL A 47 -9.45 2.17 3.27
C VAL A 47 -8.24 3.02 3.62
N PHE A 48 -7.03 2.57 3.28
CA PHE A 48 -5.81 3.36 3.47
C PHE A 48 -5.85 4.67 2.68
N LEU A 49 -6.26 4.64 1.42
CA LEU A 49 -6.37 5.86 0.60
C LEU A 49 -7.43 6.83 1.16
N ALA A 50 -8.58 6.33 1.60
CA ALA A 50 -9.60 7.14 2.26
C ALA A 50 -9.07 7.74 3.57
N PHE A 51 -8.37 6.95 4.38
CA PHE A 51 -7.74 7.41 5.62
C PHE A 51 -6.76 8.56 5.37
N VAL A 52 -5.82 8.41 4.41
CA VAL A 52 -4.88 9.48 4.07
C VAL A 52 -5.59 10.72 3.52
N HIS A 53 -6.64 10.53 2.71
CA HIS A 53 -7.45 11.63 2.20
C HIS A 53 -8.11 12.43 3.33
N GLU A 54 -8.72 11.76 4.30
CA GLU A 54 -9.33 12.40 5.48
C GLU A 54 -8.29 13.13 6.33
N LEU A 55 -7.09 12.55 6.53
CA LEU A 55 -5.99 13.23 7.23
C LEU A 55 -5.61 14.55 6.54
N ARG A 56 -5.59 14.57 5.21
CA ARG A 56 -5.28 15.79 4.45
C ARG A 56 -6.41 16.81 4.49
N VAL A 57 -7.65 16.37 4.26
CA VAL A 57 -8.80 17.27 4.11
C VAL A 57 -9.34 17.77 5.44
N VAL A 58 -9.49 16.89 6.44
CA VAL A 58 -10.12 17.21 7.72
C VAL A 58 -9.11 17.68 8.75
N CYS A 59 -7.96 17.01 8.84
CA CYS A 59 -6.92 17.37 9.81
C CYS A 59 -5.94 18.43 9.29
N GLY A 60 -5.95 18.72 7.99
CA GLY A 60 -5.02 19.67 7.37
C GLY A 60 -3.57 19.20 7.39
N LEU A 61 -3.34 17.89 7.48
CA LEU A 61 -2.00 17.32 7.43
C LEU A 61 -1.47 17.35 6.00
N ASP A 62 -0.18 17.61 5.87
CA ASP A 62 0.49 17.69 4.58
C ASP A 62 1.85 16.99 4.65
N ASP A 63 2.47 16.84 3.49
CA ASP A 63 3.78 16.24 3.35
C ASP A 63 4.82 17.04 4.16
N SER A 64 5.68 16.34 4.91
CA SER A 64 6.81 16.96 5.60
C SER A 64 7.97 17.20 4.62
N ARG A 65 9.04 17.87 5.08
CA ARG A 65 10.22 18.17 4.24
C ARG A 65 10.85 16.92 3.61
N TYR A 66 10.78 15.78 4.28
CA TYR A 66 11.46 14.55 3.87
C TYR A 66 10.57 13.30 3.79
N ILE A 67 9.34 13.37 4.30
CA ILE A 67 8.45 12.21 4.42
C ILE A 67 7.05 12.64 3.97
N GLY A 68 6.52 11.95 2.96
CA GLY A 68 5.16 12.19 2.48
C GLY A 68 4.11 11.66 3.45
N LEU A 69 2.91 12.22 3.41
CA LEU A 69 1.79 11.87 4.29
C LEU A 69 1.41 10.39 4.18
N ASN A 70 1.51 9.80 2.99
CA ASN A 70 1.32 8.36 2.79
C ASN A 70 2.33 7.53 3.59
N GLU A 71 3.59 7.93 3.59
CA GLU A 71 4.65 7.24 4.34
C GLU A 71 4.47 7.44 5.85
N GLN A 72 4.12 8.66 6.29
CA GLN A 72 3.79 8.91 7.70
C GLN A 72 2.61 8.06 8.18
N ALA A 73 1.54 7.98 7.39
CA ALA A 73 0.37 7.16 7.69
C ALA A 73 0.72 5.67 7.73
N ALA A 74 1.57 5.19 6.81
CA ALA A 74 2.03 3.81 6.81
C ALA A 74 2.92 3.49 8.03
N ILE A 75 3.84 4.39 8.41
CA ILE A 75 4.67 4.25 9.62
C ILE A 75 3.79 4.19 10.88
N PHE A 76 2.71 4.98 10.94
CA PHE A 76 1.79 4.96 12.08
C PHE A 76 1.01 3.64 12.21
N LEU A 77 0.70 2.98 11.10
CA LEU A 77 -0.11 1.76 11.06
C LEU A 77 0.70 0.47 11.21
N TYR A 78 2.02 0.52 10.96
CA TYR A 78 2.94 -0.61 11.06
C TYR A 78 3.40 -0.84 12.51
#